data_AF-A0A918PTU9-F1
#
_entry.id   AF-A0A918PTU9-F1
#
_cell.length_a   1.000
_cell.length_b   1.000
_cell.length_c   1.000
_cell.angle_alpha   90.00
_cell.angle_beta   90.00
_cell.angle_gamma   90.00
#
_symmetry.space_group_name_H-M   'P 1'
#
loop_
_entity.id
_entity.type
_entity.pdbx_description
1 polymer ?
#
loop_
_entity_poly.entity_id
_entity_poly.type
_entity_poly.pdbx_seq_one_letter_code
_entity_poly.pdbx_strand_id
1 'polypeptide(L)'
;MASVRYPIALHGIDVLNSWASKGFARAARESEAMAESGKSVQFVSEVVGPKFETESAALDYYGAQYPELLEDARPGSRFTPDAADVFARLMCRAEPVKSAKRTTPAMTGGQRWPAPAKPVKSVWQLSVSYWKIIPKRVAKPAASLEPYVQARAVRKKALGQALTPEEVQALAANPLMSYRPQKALDIGLFEFIPPDNPNIIIADE
;
A
#
# COMPACT_ATOMS: atom_id res chain seq x y z
N MET A 1 35.46 4.44 5.89
CA MET A 1 34.15 3.87 6.28
C MET A 1 33.45 3.42 5.02
N ALA A 2 33.10 2.14 4.90
CA ALA A 2 32.31 1.65 3.76
C ALA A 2 30.86 2.14 3.90
N SER A 3 30.28 2.67 2.83
CA SER A 3 28.87 3.06 2.80
C SER A 3 27.99 1.84 2.52
N VAL A 4 26.87 1.73 3.25
CA VAL A 4 25.83 0.72 2.97
C VAL A 4 25.37 0.84 1.51
N ARG A 5 25.32 -0.28 0.79
CA ARG A 5 24.77 -0.35 -0.57
C ARG A 5 23.40 -1.00 -0.50
N TYR A 6 22.37 -0.22 -0.75
CA TYR A 6 20.99 -0.68 -0.64
C TYR A 6 20.54 -1.40 -1.93
N PRO A 7 19.78 -2.50 -1.81
CA PRO A 7 19.14 -3.15 -2.96
C PRO A 7 18.29 -2.20 -3.78
N ILE A 8 18.16 -2.46 -5.08
CA ILE A 8 17.25 -1.76 -5.98
C ILE A 8 16.16 -2.73 -6.40
N ALA A 9 14.90 -2.43 -6.07
CA ALA A 9 13.77 -3.34 -6.27
C ALA A 9 12.44 -2.60 -6.45
N LEU A 10 11.38 -3.30 -6.89
CA LEU A 10 10.02 -2.76 -6.95
C LEU A 10 9.33 -2.81 -5.58
N HIS A 11 9.52 -3.91 -4.85
CA HIS A 11 8.99 -4.14 -3.51
C HIS A 11 10.04 -4.75 -2.60
N GLY A 12 9.91 -4.57 -1.27
CA GLY A 12 10.86 -5.15 -0.31
C GLY A 12 10.90 -6.68 -0.36
N ILE A 13 9.79 -7.33 -0.73
CA ILE A 13 9.71 -8.80 -0.86
C ILE A 13 10.56 -9.32 -2.04
N ASP A 14 10.74 -8.51 -3.10
CA ASP A 14 11.52 -8.92 -4.27
C ASP A 14 13.02 -9.05 -3.94
N VAL A 15 13.49 -8.25 -2.97
CA VAL A 15 14.84 -8.35 -2.41
C VAL A 15 15.04 -9.71 -1.75
N LEU A 16 14.07 -10.17 -0.96
CA LEU A 16 14.13 -11.48 -0.29
C LEU A 16 14.07 -12.63 -1.29
N ASN A 17 13.14 -12.55 -2.24
CA ASN A 17 12.98 -13.58 -3.28
C ASN A 17 14.25 -13.73 -4.14
N SER A 18 15.02 -12.66 -4.30
CA SER A 18 16.26 -12.63 -5.09
C SER A 18 17.53 -12.73 -4.24
N TRP A 19 17.41 -12.97 -2.93
CA TRP A 19 18.55 -12.98 -1.99
C TRP A 19 19.55 -14.07 -2.33
N ALA A 20 19.08 -15.31 -2.47
CA ALA A 20 19.93 -16.47 -2.73
C ALA A 20 20.70 -16.37 -4.05
N SER A 21 20.10 -15.76 -5.08
CA SER A 21 20.75 -15.55 -6.39
C SER A 21 21.61 -14.28 -6.44
N LYS A 22 21.54 -13.41 -5.42
CA LYS A 22 22.10 -12.05 -5.43
C LYS A 22 21.74 -11.29 -6.72
N GLY A 23 20.55 -11.58 -7.27
CA GLY A 23 20.11 -11.15 -8.61
C GLY A 23 19.60 -9.71 -8.69
N PHE A 24 19.97 -8.84 -7.74
CA PHE A 24 19.53 -7.46 -7.68
C PHE A 24 20.74 -6.52 -7.64
N ALA A 25 20.59 -5.37 -8.29
CA ALA A 25 21.62 -4.35 -8.25
C ALA A 25 21.57 -3.56 -6.93
N ARG A 26 22.69 -2.91 -6.57
CA ARG A 26 22.85 -2.22 -5.28
C ARG A 26 23.56 -0.89 -5.43
N ALA A 27 23.09 0.12 -4.71
CA ALA A 27 23.59 1.49 -4.79
C ALA A 27 23.68 2.14 -3.41
N ALA A 28 24.72 2.94 -3.19
CA ALA A 28 24.86 3.71 -1.96
C ALA A 28 24.09 5.04 -2.01
N ARG A 29 23.90 5.59 -3.22
CA ARG A 29 23.27 6.89 -3.46
C ARG A 29 22.12 6.80 -4.45
N GLU A 30 21.20 7.76 -4.37
CA GLU A 30 20.07 7.85 -5.28
C GLU A 30 20.50 7.97 -6.75
N SER A 31 21.53 8.77 -7.03
CA SER A 31 22.07 8.94 -8.39
C SER A 31 22.59 7.64 -9.01
N GLU A 32 23.26 6.80 -8.20
CA GLU A 32 23.72 5.48 -8.62
C GLU A 32 22.54 4.55 -8.86
N ALA A 33 21.54 4.57 -7.96
CA ALA A 33 20.35 3.74 -8.09
C ALA A 33 19.51 4.10 -9.33
N MET A 34 19.42 5.39 -9.67
CA MET A 34 18.77 5.85 -10.90
C MET A 34 19.56 5.45 -12.15
N ALA A 35 20.89 5.56 -12.12
CA ALA A 35 21.73 5.16 -13.24
C ALA A 35 21.62 3.66 -13.52
N GLU A 36 21.63 2.83 -12.47
CA GLU A 36 21.57 1.38 -12.57
C GLU A 36 20.19 0.86 -12.98
N SER A 37 19.11 1.47 -12.48
CA SER A 37 17.74 1.05 -12.81
C SER A 37 17.18 1.68 -14.08
N GLY A 38 17.79 2.76 -14.58
CA GLY A 38 17.25 3.59 -15.67
C GLY A 38 15.90 4.26 -15.34
N LYS A 39 15.49 4.25 -14.07
CA LYS A 39 14.17 4.70 -13.60
C LYS A 39 14.32 5.62 -12.40
N SER A 40 13.26 6.37 -12.11
CA SER A 40 13.17 7.12 -10.87
C SER A 40 13.05 6.16 -9.69
N VAL A 41 13.74 6.46 -8.60
CA VAL A 41 13.78 5.64 -7.40
C VAL A 41 13.48 6.48 -6.17
N GLN A 42 13.10 5.84 -5.07
CA GLN A 42 12.92 6.45 -3.77
C GLN A 42 13.44 5.53 -2.68
N PHE A 43 14.13 6.09 -1.69
CA PHE A 43 14.58 5.32 -0.54
C PHE A 43 13.40 4.99 0.39
N VAL A 44 13.21 3.71 0.71
CA VAL A 44 12.12 3.23 1.57
C VAL A 44 12.62 2.15 2.52
N SER A 45 12.10 2.14 3.75
CA SER A 45 12.17 0.99 4.66
C SER A 45 10.79 0.34 4.75
N GLU A 46 10.69 -0.89 4.27
CA GLU A 46 9.43 -1.65 4.21
C GLU A 46 9.50 -2.85 5.15
N VAL A 47 8.39 -3.10 5.86
CA VAL A 47 8.25 -4.31 6.67
C VAL A 47 7.68 -5.43 5.82
N VAL A 48 8.36 -6.58 5.81
CA VAL A 48 8.08 -7.70 4.92
C VAL A 48 8.06 -9.03 5.66
N GLY A 49 7.30 -9.98 5.12
CA GLY A 49 7.23 -11.34 5.65
C GLY A 49 6.33 -11.52 6.87
N PRO A 50 6.38 -12.71 7.50
CA PRO A 50 5.50 -13.10 8.60
C PRO A 50 5.72 -12.27 9.88
N LYS A 51 4.75 -12.37 10.80
CA LYS A 51 4.81 -11.77 12.15
C LYS A 51 5.19 -12.83 13.16
N PHE A 52 6.12 -12.50 14.05
CA PHE A 52 6.56 -13.38 15.14
C PHE A 52 6.25 -12.76 16.50
N GLU A 53 6.02 -13.59 17.51
CA GLU A 53 5.80 -13.12 18.89
C GLU A 53 7.10 -12.71 19.56
N THR A 54 8.21 -13.39 19.25
CA THR A 54 9.53 -13.15 19.83
C THR A 54 10.57 -12.86 18.75
N GLU A 55 11.61 -12.13 19.14
CA GLU A 55 12.77 -11.84 18.28
C GLU A 55 13.50 -13.12 17.89
N SER A 56 13.67 -14.06 18.82
CA SER A 56 14.34 -15.34 18.57
C SER A 56 13.65 -16.16 17.50
N ALA A 57 12.31 -16.25 17.52
CA ALA A 57 11.55 -16.99 16.52
C ALA A 57 11.69 -16.35 15.12
N ALA A 58 11.76 -15.02 15.05
CA ALA A 58 12.02 -14.32 13.81
C ALA A 58 13.46 -14.60 13.30
N LEU A 59 14.47 -14.51 14.18
CA LEU A 59 15.86 -14.81 13.83
C LEU A 59 16.04 -16.26 13.35
N ASP A 60 15.40 -17.23 14.00
CA ASP A 60 15.48 -18.64 13.58
C ASP A 60 14.87 -18.85 12.19
N TYR A 61 13.70 -18.24 11.93
CA TYR A 61 13.04 -18.31 10.63
C TYR A 61 13.88 -17.67 9.52
N TYR A 62 14.33 -16.43 9.72
CA TYR A 62 15.06 -15.70 8.68
C TYR A 62 16.51 -16.21 8.53
N GLY A 63 17.16 -16.66 9.62
CA GLY A 63 18.48 -17.27 9.55
C GLY A 63 18.50 -18.60 8.79
N ALA A 64 17.41 -19.37 8.86
CA ALA A 64 17.24 -20.59 8.07
C ALA A 64 16.98 -20.32 6.58
N GLN A 65 16.22 -19.26 6.25
CA GLN A 65 15.85 -18.95 4.86
C GLN A 65 16.85 -18.06 4.12
N TYR A 66 17.43 -17.09 4.83
CA TYR A 66 18.29 -16.05 4.28
C TYR A 66 19.56 -15.97 5.14
N PRO A 67 20.45 -16.96 5.02
CA PRO A 67 21.74 -16.88 5.70
C PRO A 67 22.43 -15.58 5.29
N GLU A 68 23.14 -14.98 6.24
CA GLU A 68 23.90 -13.74 6.08
C GLU A 68 23.09 -12.45 5.91
N LEU A 69 21.76 -12.49 5.97
CA LEU A 69 20.92 -11.29 5.80
C LEU A 69 20.83 -10.44 7.08
N LEU A 70 20.78 -11.08 8.25
CA LEU A 70 20.50 -10.43 9.53
C LEU A 70 21.60 -10.69 10.52
N GLU A 71 21.97 -9.66 11.27
CA GLU A 71 22.80 -9.82 12.44
C GLU A 71 22.13 -10.74 13.47
N ASP A 72 22.88 -11.74 13.93
CA ASP A 72 22.51 -12.61 15.04
C ASP A 72 23.61 -12.50 16.10
N ALA A 73 23.30 -11.87 17.22
CA ALA A 73 24.23 -11.67 18.32
C ALA A 73 24.10 -12.74 19.42
N ARG A 74 23.26 -13.77 19.21
CA ARG A 74 23.00 -14.80 20.21
C ARG A 74 24.25 -15.64 20.51
N PRO A 75 24.41 -16.14 21.75
CA PRO A 75 25.48 -17.07 22.09
C PRO A 75 25.44 -18.31 21.17
N GLY A 76 26.52 -18.58 20.43
CA GLY A 76 26.64 -19.76 19.56
C GLY A 76 26.26 -19.57 18.08
N SER A 77 25.66 -18.43 17.71
CA SER A 77 25.25 -18.11 16.33
C SER A 77 25.64 -16.67 15.99
N ARG A 78 26.90 -16.29 16.24
CA ARG A 78 27.34 -14.92 15.96
C ARG A 78 27.56 -14.71 14.48
N PHE A 79 26.64 -14.01 13.84
CA PHE A 79 26.83 -13.48 12.49
C PHE A 79 26.63 -11.96 12.50
N THR A 80 27.55 -11.24 11.88
CA THR A 80 27.45 -9.79 11.69
C THR A 80 27.61 -9.51 10.19
N PRO A 81 26.63 -8.88 9.51
CA PRO A 81 26.75 -8.54 8.11
C PRO A 81 27.93 -7.60 7.88
N ASP A 82 28.51 -7.64 6.67
CA ASP A 82 29.47 -6.63 6.24
C ASP A 82 28.86 -5.23 6.32
N ALA A 83 29.69 -4.21 6.59
CA ALA A 83 29.21 -2.82 6.71
C ALA A 83 28.47 -2.32 5.44
N ALA A 84 28.77 -2.89 4.27
CA ALA A 84 28.06 -2.58 3.02
C ALA A 84 26.65 -3.21 2.95
N ASP A 85 26.37 -4.21 3.80
CA ASP A 85 25.24 -5.14 3.73
C ASP A 85 24.22 -4.97 4.87
N VAL A 86 24.43 -3.97 5.73
CA VAL A 86 23.52 -3.62 6.83
C VAL A 86 22.29 -2.83 6.31
N PHE A 87 21.44 -3.48 5.51
CA PHE A 87 20.20 -2.89 4.99
C PHE A 87 18.92 -3.56 5.50
N ALA A 88 19.04 -4.74 6.13
CA ALA A 88 17.94 -5.48 6.74
C ALA A 88 18.07 -5.52 8.27
N ARG A 89 16.95 -5.43 8.99
CA ARG A 89 16.91 -5.52 10.46
C ARG A 89 15.58 -6.06 10.94
N LEU A 90 15.57 -6.71 12.10
CA LEU A 90 14.31 -7.00 12.79
C LEU A 90 13.78 -5.74 13.49
N MET A 91 12.46 -5.56 13.44
CA MET A 91 11.77 -4.48 14.14
C MET A 91 10.65 -5.04 15.01
N CYS A 92 10.65 -4.66 16.28
CA CYS A 92 9.53 -4.85 17.19
C CYS A 92 8.49 -3.75 16.94
N ARG A 93 7.23 -4.16 16.72
CA ARG A 93 6.12 -3.26 16.42
C ARG A 93 4.89 -3.66 17.22
N ALA A 94 4.05 -2.68 17.54
CA ALA A 94 2.71 -2.97 18.00
C ALA A 94 1.89 -3.58 16.85
N GLU A 95 1.22 -4.70 17.13
CA GLU A 95 0.27 -5.30 16.18
C GLU A 95 -0.85 -4.30 15.91
N PRO A 96 -1.20 -4.01 14.64
CA PRO A 96 -2.27 -3.08 14.34
C PRO A 96 -3.59 -3.64 14.86
N VAL A 97 -4.09 -3.03 15.94
CA VAL A 97 -5.44 -3.28 16.46
C VAL A 97 -6.41 -2.41 15.68
N LYS A 98 -7.61 -2.94 15.36
CA LYS A 98 -8.70 -2.11 14.84
C LYS A 98 -8.92 -0.94 15.80
N SER A 99 -9.06 0.27 15.26
CA SER A 99 -9.23 1.48 16.08
C SER A 99 -10.32 1.24 17.13
N ALA A 100 -9.95 1.36 18.41
CA ALA A 100 -10.94 1.27 19.48
C ALA A 100 -11.98 2.38 19.27
N LYS A 101 -13.27 2.04 19.44
CA LYS A 101 -14.33 3.05 19.43
C LYS A 101 -14.02 4.09 20.51
N ARG A 102 -14.37 5.35 20.24
CA ARG A 102 -14.19 6.44 21.20
C ARG A 102 -14.92 6.08 22.50
N THR A 103 -14.18 6.00 23.60
CA THR A 103 -14.73 5.69 24.92
C THR A 103 -15.53 6.89 25.43
N THR A 104 -16.79 6.66 25.79
CA THR A 104 -17.63 7.64 26.48
C THR A 104 -17.54 7.46 28.00
N PRO A 105 -17.46 8.54 28.79
CA PRO A 105 -17.48 8.44 30.24
C PRO A 105 -18.85 7.94 30.71
N ALA A 106 -18.86 6.91 31.54
CA ALA A 106 -20.07 6.34 32.12
C ALA A 106 -19.78 6.00 33.59
N MET A 107 -20.59 6.54 34.50
CA MET A 107 -20.44 6.29 35.94
C MET A 107 -20.98 4.88 36.26
N THR A 108 -20.07 3.91 36.42
CA THR A 108 -20.42 2.52 36.72
C THR A 108 -19.59 2.04 37.91
N GLY A 109 -20.23 1.58 38.98
CA GLY A 109 -19.54 1.02 40.15
C GLY A 109 -18.57 2.01 40.84
N GLY A 110 -18.86 3.31 40.81
CA GLY A 110 -17.98 4.36 41.38
C GLY A 110 -16.80 4.76 40.49
N GLN A 111 -16.67 4.20 39.28
CA GLN A 111 -15.67 4.61 38.30
C GLN A 111 -16.32 5.31 37.10
N ARG A 112 -15.72 6.40 36.64
CA ARG A 112 -16.22 7.23 35.53
C ARG A 112 -15.75 6.75 34.16
N TRP A 113 -14.60 6.09 34.11
CA TRP A 113 -14.01 5.56 32.88
C TRP A 113 -14.07 4.04 32.91
N PRO A 114 -14.41 3.38 31.79
CA PRO A 114 -14.26 1.94 31.71
C PRO A 114 -12.78 1.57 31.80
N ALA A 115 -12.52 0.34 32.20
CA ALA A 115 -11.16 -0.19 32.27
C ALA A 115 -10.43 0.00 30.93
N PRO A 116 -9.13 0.34 30.95
CA PRO A 116 -8.36 0.54 29.74
C PRO A 116 -8.36 -0.74 28.89
N ALA A 117 -8.33 -0.57 27.57
CA ALA A 117 -8.20 -1.69 26.66
C ALA A 117 -6.93 -2.50 26.96
N LYS A 118 -6.97 -3.79 26.66
CA LYS A 118 -5.80 -4.67 26.83
C LYS A 118 -4.58 -4.10 26.10
N PRO A 119 -3.37 -4.26 26.64
CA PRO A 119 -2.16 -3.79 25.99
C PRO A 119 -2.03 -4.40 24.59
N VAL A 120 -1.57 -3.58 23.64
CA VAL A 120 -1.38 -4.02 22.26
C VAL A 120 -0.25 -5.05 22.22
N LYS A 121 -0.52 -6.19 21.56
CA LYS A 121 0.47 -7.24 21.39
C LYS A 121 1.64 -6.73 20.55
N SER A 122 2.87 -6.98 20.97
CA SER A 122 4.06 -6.71 20.15
C SER A 122 4.32 -7.86 19.18
N VAL A 123 4.73 -7.53 17.97
CA VAL A 123 5.15 -8.47 16.92
C VAL A 123 6.50 -8.07 16.35
N TRP A 124 7.30 -9.06 16.02
CA TRP A 124 8.60 -8.90 15.36
C TRP A 124 8.46 -9.22 13.87
N GLN A 125 8.99 -8.34 13.02
CA GLN A 125 9.00 -8.51 11.57
C GLN A 125 10.30 -7.97 10.98
N LEU A 126 10.65 -8.47 9.79
CA LEU A 126 11.79 -7.98 9.03
C LEU A 126 11.49 -6.63 8.38
N SER A 127 12.39 -5.69 8.56
CA SER A 127 12.42 -4.41 7.86
C SER A 127 13.58 -4.41 6.86
N VAL A 128 13.28 -4.15 5.60
CA VAL A 128 14.27 -4.05 4.52
C VAL A 128 14.31 -2.61 4.01
N SER A 129 15.50 -2.02 4.01
CA SER A 129 15.74 -0.70 3.43
C SER A 129 16.29 -0.85 2.02
N TYR A 130 15.68 -0.19 1.04
CA TYR A 130 16.02 -0.36 -0.37
C TYR A 130 15.66 0.87 -1.21
N TRP A 131 16.23 0.96 -2.42
CA TRP A 131 15.83 1.89 -3.45
C TRP A 131 14.63 1.33 -4.21
N LYS A 132 13.44 1.86 -3.92
CA LYS A 132 12.19 1.49 -4.56
C LYS A 132 12.09 2.12 -5.94
N ILE A 133 11.99 1.30 -6.98
CA ILE A 133 11.72 1.74 -8.35
C ILE A 133 10.30 2.30 -8.40
N ILE A 134 10.18 3.59 -8.76
CA ILE A 134 8.88 4.22 -9.00
C ILE A 134 8.53 3.98 -10.46
N PRO A 135 7.51 3.16 -10.79
CA PRO A 135 7.07 3.02 -12.16
C PRO A 135 6.58 4.39 -12.65
N LYS A 136 7.09 4.82 -13.81
CA LYS A 136 6.51 5.99 -14.50
C LYS A 136 5.03 5.70 -14.68
N ARG A 137 4.16 6.50 -14.05
CA ARG A 137 2.73 6.47 -14.37
C ARG A 137 2.64 6.73 -15.86
N VAL A 138 2.08 5.79 -16.62
CA VAL A 138 1.69 6.05 -17.99
C VAL A 138 0.81 7.28 -17.91
N ALA A 139 1.26 8.37 -18.53
CA ALA A 139 0.48 9.60 -18.58
C ALA A 139 -0.91 9.19 -19.06
N LYS A 140 -1.93 9.53 -18.27
CA LYS A 140 -3.33 9.41 -18.68
C LYS A 140 -3.38 9.95 -20.11
N PRO A 141 -3.89 9.20 -21.11
CA PRO A 141 -3.88 9.68 -22.49
C PRO A 141 -4.46 11.09 -22.47
N ALA A 142 -3.74 12.01 -23.11
CA ALA A 142 -4.08 13.42 -23.10
C ALA A 142 -5.57 13.56 -23.40
N ALA A 143 -6.26 14.41 -22.64
CA ALA A 143 -7.67 14.71 -22.81
C ALA A 143 -7.95 15.49 -24.12
N SER A 144 -7.17 15.24 -25.17
CA SER A 144 -7.21 15.88 -26.49
C SER A 144 -7.82 14.98 -27.55
N LEU A 145 -8.41 13.84 -27.19
CA LEU A 145 -9.43 13.24 -28.05
C LEU A 145 -10.71 14.03 -27.81
N GLU A 146 -11.05 14.87 -28.79
CA GLU A 146 -12.39 15.38 -29.08
C GLU A 146 -13.47 14.44 -28.52
N PRO A 147 -14.59 14.96 -27.95
CA PRO A 147 -15.61 14.14 -27.29
C PRO A 147 -16.23 13.14 -28.27
N TYR A 148 -15.58 12.00 -28.43
CA TYR A 148 -16.01 10.92 -29.29
C TYR A 148 -17.29 10.35 -28.69
N VAL A 149 -18.34 10.35 -29.51
CA VAL A 149 -19.70 9.98 -29.09
C VAL A 149 -19.65 8.65 -28.34
N GLN A 150 -20.06 8.68 -27.07
CA GLN A 150 -19.96 7.53 -26.18
C GLN A 150 -20.71 6.32 -26.77
N ALA A 151 -20.04 5.18 -26.91
CA ALA A 151 -20.62 3.95 -27.44
C ALA A 151 -21.94 3.52 -26.75
N ARG A 152 -22.15 3.90 -25.48
CA ARG A 152 -23.42 3.68 -24.75
C ARG A 152 -24.53 4.61 -25.21
N ALA A 153 -24.22 5.88 -25.49
CA ALA A 153 -25.17 6.84 -26.06
C ALA A 153 -25.55 6.43 -27.50
N VAL A 154 -24.56 5.97 -28.28
CA VAL A 154 -24.76 5.40 -29.63
C VAL A 154 -25.66 4.16 -29.58
N ARG A 155 -25.44 3.21 -28.67
CA ARG A 155 -26.31 2.02 -28.50
C ARG A 155 -27.74 2.38 -28.06
N LYS A 156 -27.90 3.38 -27.20
CA LYS A 156 -29.23 3.85 -26.78
C LYS A 156 -29.98 4.52 -27.93
N LYS A 157 -29.26 5.16 -28.85
CA LYS A 157 -29.79 5.76 -30.09
C LYS A 157 -30.05 4.71 -31.18
N ALA A 158 -29.25 3.64 -31.21
CA ALA A 158 -29.42 2.48 -32.11
C ALA A 158 -30.70 1.67 -31.83
N LEU A 159 -31.30 1.82 -30.66
CA LEU A 159 -32.67 1.35 -30.36
C LEU A 159 -33.69 2.25 -31.11
N GLY A 160 -33.71 2.15 -32.44
CA GLY A 160 -34.75 2.74 -33.29
C GLY A 160 -34.28 3.67 -34.42
N GLN A 161 -32.97 3.94 -34.57
CA GLN A 161 -32.43 4.71 -35.70
C GLN A 161 -31.17 4.07 -36.29
N ALA A 162 -30.98 4.25 -37.60
CA ALA A 162 -29.78 3.79 -38.32
C ALA A 162 -28.55 4.61 -37.89
N LEU A 163 -27.48 3.90 -37.54
CA LEU A 163 -26.20 4.48 -37.12
C LEU A 163 -25.38 4.96 -38.31
N THR A 164 -24.62 6.04 -38.13
CA THR A 164 -23.67 6.51 -39.15
C THR A 164 -22.39 5.64 -39.15
N PRO A 165 -21.65 5.58 -40.27
CA PRO A 165 -20.42 4.77 -40.36
C PRO A 165 -19.36 5.14 -39.30
N GLU A 166 -19.28 6.42 -38.94
CA GLU A 166 -18.38 6.93 -37.89
C GLU A 166 -18.82 6.46 -36.48
N GLU A 167 -20.13 6.41 -36.21
CA GLU A 167 -20.70 5.89 -34.97
C GLU A 167 -20.45 4.37 -34.81
N VAL A 168 -20.40 3.62 -35.92
CA VAL A 168 -20.07 2.18 -35.94
C VAL A 168 -18.59 1.95 -35.64
N GLN A 169 -17.68 2.76 -36.19
CA GLN A 169 -16.26 2.69 -35.86
C GLN A 169 -15.99 3.05 -34.40
N ALA A 170 -16.69 4.05 -33.85
CA ALA A 170 -16.61 4.42 -32.44
C ALA A 170 -17.01 3.28 -31.49
N LEU A 171 -17.99 2.46 -31.89
CA LEU A 171 -18.44 1.27 -31.17
C LEU A 171 -17.43 0.13 -31.19
N ALA A 172 -16.71 -0.04 -32.30
CA ALA A 172 -15.72 -1.10 -32.47
C ALA A 172 -14.39 -0.81 -31.75
N ALA A 173 -13.97 0.46 -31.72
CA ALA A 173 -12.68 0.86 -31.16
C ALA A 173 -12.65 0.91 -29.62
N ASN A 174 -13.79 1.01 -28.96
CA ASN A 174 -13.86 1.24 -27.51
C ASN A 174 -14.52 0.06 -26.75
N PRO A 175 -13.74 -0.85 -26.15
CA PRO A 175 -14.27 -1.78 -25.15
C PRO A 175 -14.85 -0.98 -23.96
N LEU A 176 -15.94 -1.48 -23.38
CA LEU A 176 -16.75 -0.81 -22.35
C LEU A 176 -15.94 -0.40 -21.11
N MET A 177 -15.27 0.74 -21.18
CA MET A 177 -14.67 1.36 -20.00
C MET A 177 -15.74 2.14 -19.23
N SER A 178 -15.79 1.94 -17.92
CA SER A 178 -16.54 2.78 -17.01
C SER A 178 -15.93 4.19 -17.04
N TYR A 179 -16.56 5.11 -17.77
CA TYR A 179 -16.06 6.48 -17.94
C TYR A 179 -16.07 7.30 -16.63
N ARG A 180 -16.86 6.88 -15.63
CA ARG A 180 -16.90 7.52 -14.31
C ARG A 180 -16.39 6.50 -13.28
N PRO A 181 -15.46 6.84 -12.37
CA PRO A 181 -15.43 6.15 -11.08
C PRO A 181 -16.87 6.18 -10.56
N GLN A 182 -17.43 5.04 -10.16
CA GLN A 182 -18.74 5.02 -9.52
C GLN A 182 -18.70 6.12 -8.46
N LYS A 183 -19.50 7.17 -8.65
CA LYS A 183 -19.75 8.12 -7.58
C LYS A 183 -20.19 7.20 -6.45
N ALA A 184 -19.54 7.28 -5.29
CA ALA A 184 -20.13 6.69 -4.10
C ALA A 184 -21.60 7.11 -4.15
N LEU A 185 -22.53 6.15 -4.04
CA LEU A 185 -23.91 6.53 -3.81
C LEU A 185 -23.83 7.57 -2.70
N ASP A 186 -24.30 8.78 -2.97
CA ASP A 186 -24.46 9.77 -1.92
C ASP A 186 -25.46 9.10 -0.98
N ILE A 187 -24.94 8.46 0.07
CA ILE A 187 -25.73 7.93 1.18
C ILE A 187 -26.19 9.19 1.90
N GLY A 188 -27.21 9.82 1.33
CA GLY A 188 -27.95 10.97 1.82
C GLY A 188 -29.41 10.82 1.40
N LEU A 189 -29.87 9.56 1.28
CA LEU A 189 -31.25 9.22 0.93
C LEU A 189 -32.21 9.31 2.13
N PHE A 190 -31.75 9.93 3.21
CA PHE A 190 -32.40 9.88 4.52
C PHE A 190 -32.16 11.20 5.23
N GLU A 191 -32.55 12.34 4.66
CA GLU A 191 -32.42 13.62 5.34
C GLU A 191 -33.76 14.38 5.29
N PHE A 192 -34.44 14.49 6.44
CA PHE A 192 -35.69 15.22 6.64
C PHE A 192 -35.41 16.56 7.32
N ILE A 193 -36.07 17.62 6.84
CA ILE A 193 -35.97 18.97 7.41
C ILE A 193 -37.30 19.27 8.15
N PRO A 194 -37.30 19.44 9.48
CA PRO A 194 -38.51 19.73 10.23
C PRO A 194 -39.09 21.11 9.90
N PRO A 195 -40.43 21.26 9.90
CA PRO A 195 -41.08 22.53 9.60
C PRO A 195 -40.85 23.60 10.67
N ASP A 196 -40.51 23.22 11.91
CA ASP A 196 -40.31 24.15 13.02
C ASP A 196 -38.95 24.87 12.97
N ASN A 197 -37.94 24.29 12.28
CA ASN A 197 -36.63 24.94 12.11
C ASN A 197 -35.94 24.48 10.80
N PRO A 198 -36.02 25.27 9.72
CA PRO A 198 -35.52 24.89 8.40
C PRO A 198 -33.99 24.83 8.28
N ASN A 199 -33.24 25.15 9.34
CA ASN A 199 -31.77 25.13 9.36
C ASN A 199 -31.18 23.83 9.94
N ILE A 200 -32.02 22.86 10.32
CA ILE A 200 -31.59 21.58 10.88
C ILE A 200 -31.93 20.46 9.90
N ILE A 201 -30.94 19.63 9.60
CA ILE A 201 -31.09 18.43 8.77
C ILE A 201 -31.02 17.21 9.70
N ILE A 202 -32.03 16.35 9.64
CA ILE A 202 -32.17 15.16 10.50
C ILE A 202 -32.12 13.92 9.61
N ALA A 203 -31.44 12.86 10.05
CA ALA A 203 -31.44 11.60 9.30
C ALA A 203 -32.81 10.89 9.40
N ASP A 204 -33.37 10.43 8.28
CA ASP A 204 -34.64 9.67 8.20
C ASP A 204 -34.36 8.17 8.49
N GLU A 205 -35.19 7.50 9.30
CA GLU A 205 -35.13 6.03 9.48
C GLU A 205 -36.12 5.32 8.56
#